data_AF-A0A3D8YIN9-F1
#
_entry.id   AF-A0A3D8YIN9-F1
#
_cell.length_a   1.000
_cell.length_b   1.000
_cell.length_c   1.000
_cell.angle_alpha   90.00
_cell.angle_beta   90.00
_cell.angle_gamma   90.00
#
_symmetry.space_group_name_H-M   'P 1'
#
loop_
_entity.id
_entity.type
_entity.pdbx_description
1 polymer ?
#
loop_
_entity_poly.entity_id
_entity_poly.type
_entity_poly.pdbx_seq_one_letter_code
_entity_poly.pdbx_strand_id
1 'polypeptide(L)' 'MSVLDVSTGAGYIAKIEYQSFVDGERVRCSVYVSGCQIQCQGCYNKAAQQFRYGEAMKHT' A
#
# COMPACT_ATOMS: atom_id res chain seq x y z
N MET A 1 13.48 -16.67 -13.37
CA MET A 1 12.76 -15.93 -12.31
C MET A 1 12.92 -14.46 -12.60
N SER A 2 12.01 -13.86 -13.36
CA SER A 2 12.04 -12.43 -13.64
C SER A 2 11.53 -11.71 -12.40
N VAL A 3 12.41 -10.96 -11.75
CA VAL A 3 12.04 -9.83 -10.91
C VAL A 3 10.94 -9.09 -11.66
N LEU A 4 9.76 -8.95 -11.07
CA LEU A 4 8.60 -8.37 -11.72
C LEU A 4 8.98 -6.97 -12.21
N ASP A 5 9.06 -6.78 -13.52
CA ASP A 5 9.33 -5.49 -14.18
C ASP A 5 8.07 -4.62 -14.10
N VAL A 6 7.75 -4.21 -12.87
CA VAL A 6 6.59 -3.35 -12.59
C VAL A 6 7.00 -1.91 -12.88
N SER A 7 6.87 -1.51 -14.15
CA SER A 7 7.10 -0.13 -14.58
C SER A 7 5.98 0.84 -14.15
N THR A 8 4.79 0.31 -13.85
CA THR A 8 3.58 1.11 -13.56
C THR A 8 2.66 0.38 -12.57
N GLY A 9 2.39 1.02 -11.43
CA GLY A 9 1.43 0.52 -10.42
C GLY A 9 -0.02 0.92 -10.70
N ALA A 10 -0.97 0.36 -9.96
CA ALA A 10 -2.41 0.63 -10.14
C ALA A 10 -2.81 2.09 -9.84
N GLY A 11 -1.97 2.84 -9.13
CA GLY A 11 -2.22 4.26 -8.87
C GLY A 11 -3.22 4.53 -7.74
N TYR A 12 -3.28 3.69 -6.71
CA TYR A 12 -4.20 3.85 -5.58
C TYR A 12 -3.46 3.84 -4.24
N ILE A 13 -3.86 4.73 -3.33
CA ILE A 13 -3.39 4.82 -1.94
C ILE A 13 -4.49 4.29 -1.02
N ALA A 14 -4.16 3.27 -0.22
CA ALA A 14 -5.08 2.68 0.74
C ALA A 14 -5.27 3.58 1.97
N LYS A 15 -4.18 4.17 2.48
CA LYS A 15 -4.17 5.02 3.68
C LYS A 15 -2.89 5.85 3.75
N ILE A 16 -2.99 7.07 4.28
CA ILE A 16 -1.84 7.85 4.75
C ILE A 16 -1.96 8.01 6.26
N GLU A 17 -0.96 7.57 7.00
CA GLU A 17 -0.83 7.78 8.44
C GLU A 17 0.31 8.78 8.68
N TYR A 18 -0.03 10.01 9.02
CA TYR A 18 0.95 11.10 9.07
C TYR A 18 1.93 11.01 10.25
N GLN A 19 1.56 10.30 11.32
CA GLN A 19 2.32 10.25 12.57
C GLN A 19 2.35 8.83 13.17
N SER A 20 2.91 7.87 12.44
CA SER A 20 3.06 6.49 12.90
C SER A 20 4.29 6.31 13.80
N PHE A 21 4.11 5.61 14.92
CA PHE A 21 5.19 5.14 15.79
C PHE A 21 5.42 3.62 15.67
N VAL A 22 4.57 2.92 14.92
CA VAL A 22 4.58 1.45 14.82
C VAL A 22 5.26 0.95 13.54
N ASP A 23 5.43 1.83 12.55
CA ASP A 23 6.00 1.49 11.24
C ASP A 23 7.51 1.72 11.15
N GLY A 24 8.17 2.01 12.28
CA GLY A 24 9.61 2.20 12.36
C GLY A 24 10.05 3.00 13.58
N GLU A 25 11.36 3.23 13.71
CA GLU A 25 11.90 4.07 14.78
C GLU A 25 11.47 5.53 14.59
N ARG A 26 11.06 6.18 15.69
CA ARG A 26 10.57 7.58 15.75
C ARG A 26 9.26 7.78 14.99
N VAL A 27 8.83 9.03 14.86
CA VAL A 27 7.61 9.38 14.12
C VAL A 27 7.87 9.26 12.62
N ARG A 28 6.98 8.53 11.94
CA ARG A 28 7.01 8.31 10.49
C ARG A 28 5.72 8.79 9.86
N CYS A 29 5.82 9.28 8.63
CA CYS A 29 4.67 9.37 7.73
C CYS A 29 4.64 8.10 6.88
N SER A 30 3.62 7.27 7.08
CA SER A 30 3.47 5.98 6.42
C SER A 30 2.41 6.08 5.33
N VAL A 31 2.82 5.78 4.10
CA VAL A 31 1.91 5.70 2.95
C VAL A 31 1.70 4.23 2.61
N TYR A 32 0.45 3.78 2.72
CA TYR A 32 0.04 2.42 2.39
C TYR A 32 -0.55 2.42 0.98
N VAL A 33 0.06 1.67 0.07
CA VAL A 33 -0.41 1.51 -1.32
C VAL A 33 -1.37 0.33 -1.45
N SER A 34 -2.23 0.38 -2.46
CA SER A 34 -3.24 -0.65 -2.70
C SER A 34 -2.74 -1.75 -3.63
N GLY A 35 -3.00 -3.01 -3.26
CA GLY A 35 -2.68 -4.21 -4.04
C GLY A 35 -1.65 -5.10 -3.37
N CYS A 36 -2.00 -6.38 -3.15
CA CYS A 36 -1.06 -7.40 -2.70
C CYS A 36 -1.43 -8.78 -3.28
N GLN A 37 -0.53 -9.36 -4.08
CA GLN A 37 -0.75 -10.67 -4.73
C GLN A 37 -0.61 -11.86 -3.76
N ILE A 38 0.05 -11.66 -2.62
CA ILE A 38 0.36 -12.73 -1.67
C ILE A 38 -0.89 -13.17 -0.90
N GLN A 39 -1.87 -12.26 -0.71
CA GLN A 39 -3.16 -12.53 -0.05
C GLN A 39 -3.05 -13.43 1.20
N CYS A 40 -2.14 -13.07 2.11
CA CYS A 40 -1.84 -13.91 3.26
C CYS A 40 -3.09 -14.16 4.14
N GLN A 41 -3.19 -15.39 4.67
CA GLN A 41 -4.23 -15.76 5.63
C GLN A 41 -4.11 -14.91 6.89
N GLY A 42 -5.21 -14.34 7.36
CA GLY A 42 -5.22 -13.48 8.55
C GLY A 42 -4.56 -12.11 8.35
N CYS A 43 -4.42 -11.63 7.11
CA CYS A 43 -3.82 -10.33 6.83
C CYS A 43 -4.48 -9.20 7.63
N TYR A 44 -3.66 -8.44 8.36
CA TYR A 44 -4.10 -7.27 9.11
C TYR A 44 -4.75 -6.22 8.20
N ASN A 45 -4.14 -5.95 7.03
CA ASN A 45 -4.65 -5.01 6.04
C ASN A 45 -5.39 -5.70 4.89
N LYS A 46 -6.33 -6.61 5.21
CA LYS A 46 -7.04 -7.42 4.22
C LYS A 46 -7.70 -6.60 3.11
N ALA A 47 -8.26 -5.43 3.42
CA ALA A 47 -8.91 -4.57 2.43
C ALA A 47 -7.92 -4.00 1.40
N ALA A 48 -6.71 -3.62 1.85
CA ALA A 48 -5.65 -3.07 1.00
C ALA A 48 -5.04 -4.11 0.05
N GLN A 49 -5.37 -5.40 0.18
CA GLN A 49 -4.96 -6.40 -0.80
C GLN A 49 -5.60 -6.18 -2.17
N GLN A 50 -6.76 -5.50 -2.23
CA GLN A 50 -7.42 -5.15 -3.49
C GLN A 50 -6.67 -4.00 -4.18
N PHE A 51 -6.36 -4.16 -5.47
CA PHE A 51 -5.55 -3.21 -6.24
C PHE A 51 -6.17 -1.82 -6.46
N ARG A 52 -7.48 -1.66 -6.21
CA ARG A 52 -8.20 -0.38 -6.35
C ARG A 52 -8.87 0.06 -5.05
N TYR A 53 -8.34 -0.40 -3.92
CA TYR A 53 -8.80 0.04 -2.61
C TYR A 53 -8.35 1.47 -2.30
N GLY A 54 -9.10 2.22 -1.48
CA GLY A 54 -8.74 3.59 -1.10
C GLY A 54 -8.89 4.61 -2.22
N GLU A 55 -7.99 5.58 -2.28
CA GLU A 55 -8.07 6.76 -3.14
C GLU A 55 -7.19 6.64 -4.38
N ALA A 56 -7.73 7.04 -5.53
CA ALA A 56 -6.95 7.11 -6.77
C ALA A 56 -5.97 8.29 -6.72
N MET A 57 -4.69 8.02 -6.97
CA MET A 57 -3.67 9.05 -7.18
C MET A 57 -3.96 9.76 -8.50
N LYS A 58 -4.50 10.97 -8.42
CA LYS A 58 -4.67 11.85 -9.57
C LYS A 58 -3.47 12.77 -9.65
N HIS A 59 -2.59 12.52 -10.63
CA HIS A 59 -1.59 13.50 -11.02
C HIS A 59 -2.27 14.51 -11.93
N THR A 60 -2.78 15.61 -11.36
CA THR A 60 -3.20 16.78 -12.17
C THR A 60 -2.00 17.43 -12.81
#